data_AF-D9QGA2-F1
#
_entry.id   AF-D9QGA2-F1
#
_cell.length_a   1.000
_cell.length_b   1.000
_cell.length_c   1.000
_cell.angle_alpha   90.00
_cell.angle_beta   90.00
_cell.angle_gamma   90.00
#
_symmetry.space_group_name_H-M   'P 1'
#
loop_
_entity.id
_entity.type
_entity.pdbx_description
1 polymer ?
#
loop_
_entity_poly.entity_id
_entity_poly.type
_entity_poly.pdbx_seq_one_letter_code
_entity_poly.pdbx_strand_id
1 'polypeptide(L)'
;MSGSTLGYLTANGGKVRWRCETGHAGPVDLQAMIAKHGEDYDLTDTYPPCRECPGVMTFNDCNSMWPRELTQMKVNSAEWWAHTQKQRQKLEAAGWRVRMGKWIGPETRSLRSG
;
A
#
# COMPACT_ATOMS: atom_id res chain seq x y z
N MET A 1 17.86 4.70 14.76
CA MET A 1 16.87 5.32 13.85
C MET A 1 16.31 4.22 12.97
N SER A 2 14.99 4.01 12.98
CA SER A 2 14.32 3.14 12.01
C SER A 2 14.66 3.68 10.62
N GLY A 3 15.14 2.82 9.71
CA GLY A 3 15.47 3.23 8.33
C GLY A 3 14.23 3.54 7.48
N SER A 4 13.12 3.95 8.10
CA SER A 4 11.78 4.03 7.51
C SER A 4 11.20 5.45 7.53
N THR A 5 11.91 6.42 8.11
CA THR A 5 11.52 7.83 8.05
C THR A 5 11.78 8.43 6.68
N LEU A 6 10.95 9.40 6.27
CA LEU A 6 11.08 10.05 4.97
C LEU A 6 12.44 10.75 4.79
N GLY A 7 12.95 11.40 5.83
CA GLY A 7 14.27 12.04 5.82
C GLY A 7 15.40 11.03 5.60
N TYR A 8 15.37 9.90 6.31
CA TYR A 8 16.36 8.83 6.12
C TYR A 8 16.30 8.25 4.70
N LEU A 9 15.10 7.94 4.21
CA LEU A 9 14.91 7.36 2.87
C LEU A 9 15.41 8.32 1.79
N THR A 10 15.12 9.61 1.91
CA THR A 10 15.56 10.63 0.96
C THR A 10 17.08 10.79 0.99
N ALA A 11 17.69 10.90 2.18
CA ALA A 11 19.13 11.08 2.34
C ALA A 11 19.95 9.89 1.82
N ASN A 12 19.37 8.68 1.79
CA ASN A 12 20.05 7.46 1.35
C ASN A 12 19.65 7.03 -0.08
N GLY A 13 18.97 7.89 -0.85
CA GLY A 13 18.58 7.59 -2.23
C GLY A 13 17.52 6.50 -2.36
N GLY A 14 16.65 6.36 -1.35
CA GLY A 14 15.59 5.37 -1.28
C GLY A 14 14.68 5.40 -2.51
N LYS A 15 14.35 4.22 -3.04
CA LYS A 15 13.45 4.06 -4.19
C LYS A 15 12.13 3.50 -3.71
N VAL A 16 11.35 4.36 -3.07
CA VAL A 16 10.12 3.92 -2.40
C VAL A 16 8.98 3.75 -3.40
N ARG A 17 8.28 2.62 -3.29
CA ARG A 17 7.08 2.32 -4.07
C ARG A 17 5.93 1.98 -3.14
N TRP A 18 4.74 2.41 -3.51
CA TRP A 18 3.51 1.96 -2.88
C TRP A 18 2.94 0.78 -3.65
N ARG A 19 2.22 -0.08 -2.94
CA ARG A 19 1.44 -1.21 -3.50
C ARG A 19 0.15 -1.36 -2.71
N CYS A 20 -0.92 -1.83 -3.34
CA CYS A 20 -2.12 -2.28 -2.63
C CYS A 20 -2.36 -3.78 -2.86
N GLU A 21 -3.22 -4.38 -2.05
CA GLU A 21 -3.52 -5.81 -2.13
C GLU A 21 -4.18 -6.23 -3.47
N THR A 22 -4.84 -5.32 -4.16
CA THR A 22 -5.48 -5.58 -5.45
C THR A 22 -4.50 -5.55 -6.63
N GLY A 23 -3.22 -5.23 -6.38
CA GLY A 23 -2.16 -5.24 -7.39
C GLY A 23 -1.81 -3.88 -7.99
N HIS A 24 -2.48 -2.78 -7.62
CA HIS A 24 -2.04 -1.45 -8.00
C HIS A 24 -0.73 -1.10 -7.30
N ALA A 25 0.16 -0.41 -7.99
CA ALA A 25 1.45 0.01 -7.45
C ALA A 25 1.96 1.23 -8.20
N GLY A 26 2.84 2.00 -7.54
CA GLY A 26 3.43 3.19 -8.16
C GLY A 26 4.63 3.70 -7.39
N PRO A 27 5.40 4.63 -7.98
CA PRO A 27 6.47 5.32 -7.27
C PRO A 27 5.88 6.23 -6.19
N VAL A 28 6.66 6.46 -5.14
CA VAL A 28 6.40 7.48 -4.13
C VAL A 28 7.32 8.66 -4.38
N ASP A 29 6.75 9.85 -4.43
CA ASP A 29 7.51 11.10 -4.39
C ASP A 29 7.83 11.45 -2.93
N LEU A 30 9.06 11.15 -2.53
CA LEU A 30 9.52 11.39 -1.16
C LEU A 30 9.56 12.89 -0.81
N GLN A 31 9.91 13.76 -1.76
CA GLN A 31 9.97 15.19 -1.53
C GLN A 31 8.57 15.78 -1.30
N ALA A 32 7.60 15.35 -2.11
CA ALA A 32 6.20 15.74 -1.91
C ALA A 32 5.64 15.23 -0.57
N MET A 33 6.03 14.02 -0.14
CA MET A 33 5.62 13.50 1.18
C MET A 33 6.27 14.27 2.32
N ILE A 34 7.56 14.62 2.24
CA ILE A 34 8.24 15.45 3.25
C ILE A 34 7.57 16.82 3.36
N ALA A 35 7.27 17.47 2.24
CA ALA A 35 6.60 18.76 2.25
C ALA A 35 5.23 18.72 2.94
N LYS A 36 4.55 17.56 2.91
CA LYS A 36 3.23 17.38 3.52
C LYS A 36 3.28 16.91 4.98
N HIS A 37 4.25 16.07 5.35
CA HIS A 37 4.25 15.34 6.62
C HIS A 37 5.47 15.62 7.51
N GLY A 38 6.53 16.21 6.97
CA GLY A 38 7.81 16.40 7.62
C GLY A 38 8.78 15.23 7.40
N GLU A 39 10.07 15.48 7.63
CA GLU A 39 11.15 14.49 7.45
C GLU A 39 11.10 13.35 8.47
N ASP A 40 10.61 13.63 9.68
CA ASP A 40 10.50 12.65 10.77
C ASP A 40 9.32 11.69 10.61
N TYR A 41 8.50 11.87 9.58
CA TYR A 41 7.36 10.98 9.34
C TYR A 41 7.84 9.56 9.03
N ASP A 42 7.45 8.60 9.87
CA ASP A 42 7.80 7.19 9.74
C ASP A 42 6.73 6.42 8.95
N LEU A 43 7.15 5.68 7.93
CA LEU A 43 6.27 4.86 7.10
C LEU A 43 5.91 3.51 7.76
N THR A 44 6.52 3.19 8.90
CA THR A 44 6.19 2.03 9.73
C THR A 44 4.74 2.17 10.21
N ASP A 45 3.89 1.18 9.93
CA ASP A 45 2.44 1.17 10.23
C ASP A 45 1.56 2.23 9.54
N THR A 46 2.02 2.79 8.42
CA THR A 46 1.17 3.67 7.61
C THR A 46 0.38 2.89 6.56
N TYR A 47 -0.96 2.97 6.61
CA TYR A 47 -1.90 2.32 5.67
C TYR A 47 -2.85 3.35 5.02
N PRO A 48 -2.37 4.21 4.12
CA PRO A 48 -3.20 5.19 3.46
C PRO A 48 -4.16 4.50 2.47
N PRO A 49 -5.32 5.08 2.16
CA PRO A 49 -6.24 4.52 1.17
C PRO A 49 -5.59 4.45 -0.21
N CYS A 50 -5.86 3.37 -0.95
CA CYS A 50 -5.48 3.26 -2.35
C CYS A 50 -6.24 4.29 -3.19
N ARG A 51 -5.59 4.79 -4.25
CA ARG A 51 -6.16 5.79 -5.15
C ARG A 51 -7.16 5.20 -6.15
N GLU A 52 -7.10 3.88 -6.37
CA GLU A 52 -7.81 3.18 -7.44
C GLU A 52 -8.78 2.11 -6.93
N CYS A 53 -8.66 1.71 -5.65
CA CYS A 53 -9.56 0.74 -5.04
C CYS A 53 -9.86 1.09 -3.58
N PRO A 54 -10.90 0.50 -2.97
CA PRO A 54 -11.21 0.69 -1.55
C PRO A 54 -10.19 0.09 -0.56
N GLY A 55 -9.15 -0.60 -1.07
CA GLY A 55 -8.07 -1.15 -0.26
C GLY A 55 -7.10 -0.08 0.26
N VAL A 56 -6.02 -0.53 0.89
CA VAL A 56 -4.97 0.34 1.43
C VAL A 56 -3.63 0.12 0.74
N MET A 57 -2.76 1.11 0.84
CA MET A 57 -1.40 1.05 0.34
C MET A 57 -0.43 0.62 1.44
N THR A 58 0.60 -0.11 1.06
CA THR A 58 1.82 -0.34 1.85
C THR A 58 3.03 0.17 1.08
N PHE A 59 4.12 0.42 1.79
CA PHE A 59 5.34 1.01 1.24
C PHE A 59 6.50 0.03 1.28
N ASN A 60 7.29 0.02 0.21
CA ASN A 60 8.51 -0.78 0.10
C ASN A 60 9.64 0.10 -0.41
N ASP A 61 10.81 -0.07 0.16
CA ASP A 61 12.06 0.48 -0.35
C ASP A 61 12.68 -0.51 -1.33
N CYS A 62 12.65 -0.14 -2.62
CA CYS A 62 13.18 -0.94 -3.72
C CYS A 62 14.60 -0.51 -4.11
N ASN A 63 15.36 0.12 -3.20
CA ASN A 63 16.73 0.55 -3.52
C ASN A 63 17.70 -0.63 -3.71
N SER A 64 17.38 -1.80 -3.15
CA SER A 64 18.20 -3.02 -3.29
C SER A 64 17.51 -4.07 -4.18
N MET A 65 18.27 -5.11 -4.56
CA MET A 65 17.74 -6.29 -5.28
C MET A 65 16.62 -7.01 -4.49
N TRP A 66 16.60 -6.86 -3.18
CA TRP A 66 15.57 -7.39 -2.29
C TRP A 66 14.79 -6.21 -1.68
N PRO A 67 13.58 -5.91 -2.20
CA PRO A 67 12.76 -4.83 -1.66
C PRO A 67 12.52 -5.02 -0.16
N ARG A 68 12.77 -3.97 0.61
CA ARG A 68 12.51 -3.96 2.05
C ARG A 68 11.13 -3.39 2.30
N GLU A 69 10.28 -4.14 2.98
CA GLU A 69 8.97 -3.63 3.41
C GLU A 69 9.17 -2.57 4.52
N LEU A 70 8.61 -1.38 4.29
CA LEU A 70 8.66 -0.25 5.22
C LEU A 70 7.44 -0.25 6.13
N THR A 71 6.29 -0.65 5.60
CA THR A 71 5.05 -0.79 6.36
C THR A 71 5.07 -2.12 7.13
N GLN A 72 5.63 -2.11 8.34
CA GLN A 72 5.80 -3.34 9.13
C GLN A 72 4.66 -3.55 10.13
N MET A 73 3.50 -4.07 9.70
CA MET A 73 2.73 -4.86 10.66
C MET A 73 3.45 -6.18 10.88
N LYS A 74 3.59 -6.61 12.13
CA LYS A 74 4.12 -7.94 12.43
C LYS A 74 3.23 -9.00 11.76
N VAL A 75 3.74 -9.64 10.72
CA VAL A 75 3.01 -10.68 9.98
C VAL A 75 2.53 -11.77 10.95
N ASN A 76 1.31 -12.24 10.73
CA ASN A 76 0.61 -13.22 11.59
C ASN A 76 0.31 -12.76 13.02
N SER A 77 0.47 -11.47 13.35
CA SER A 77 -0.07 -10.94 14.61
C SER A 77 -1.60 -10.85 14.56
N ALA A 78 -2.23 -10.72 15.74
CA ALA A 78 -3.68 -10.53 15.83
C ALA A 78 -4.12 -9.25 15.11
N GLU A 79 -3.32 -8.18 15.21
CA GLU A 79 -3.52 -6.90 14.53
C GLU A 79 -3.45 -7.06 13.02
N TRP A 80 -2.48 -7.84 12.51
CA TRP A 80 -2.36 -8.13 11.09
C TRP A 80 -3.58 -8.88 10.53
N TRP A 81 -4.06 -9.89 11.25
CA TRP A 81 -5.29 -10.60 10.88
C TRP A 81 -6.53 -9.69 10.93
N ALA A 82 -6.68 -8.90 11.99
CA ALA A 82 -7.81 -7.97 12.11
C ALA A 82 -7.79 -6.92 10.99
N HIS A 83 -6.61 -6.39 10.66
CA HIS A 83 -6.44 -5.44 9.58
C HIS A 83 -6.80 -6.06 8.22
N THR A 84 -6.20 -7.21 7.88
CA THR A 84 -6.45 -7.90 6.60
C THR A 84 -7.90 -8.31 6.42
N GLN A 85 -8.55 -8.83 7.47
CA GLN A 85 -9.99 -9.15 7.43
C GLN A 85 -10.84 -7.89 7.19
N LYS A 86 -10.54 -6.78 7.85
CA LYS A 86 -11.25 -5.52 7.65
C LYS A 86 -11.12 -4.99 6.22
N GLN A 87 -9.92 -5.07 5.62
CA GLN A 87 -9.74 -4.64 4.23
C GLN A 87 -10.45 -5.58 3.24
N ARG A 88 -10.36 -6.89 3.48
CA ARG A 88 -11.07 -7.89 2.69
C ARG A 88 -12.58 -7.62 2.67
N GLN A 89 -13.19 -7.39 3.83
CA GLN A 89 -14.61 -7.07 3.95
C GLN A 89 -14.98 -5.80 3.18
N LYS A 90 -14.14 -4.76 3.21
CA LYS A 90 -14.38 -3.52 2.44
C LYS A 90 -14.33 -3.77 0.93
N LEU A 91 -13.37 -4.56 0.46
CA LEU A 91 -13.26 -4.92 -0.95
C LEU A 91 -14.45 -5.75 -1.42
N GLU A 92 -14.82 -6.78 -0.66
CA GLU A 92 -15.99 -7.62 -0.94
C GLU A 92 -17.29 -6.80 -0.95
N ALA A 93 -17.48 -5.88 0.01
CA ALA A 93 -18.61 -4.95 0.04
C ALA A 93 -18.65 -4.01 -1.18
N ALA A 94 -17.50 -3.67 -1.74
CA ALA A 94 -17.39 -2.89 -2.98
C ALA A 94 -17.47 -3.75 -4.25
N GLY A 95 -17.80 -5.04 -4.13
CA GLY A 95 -18.00 -5.96 -5.25
C GLY A 95 -16.74 -6.61 -5.81
N TRP A 96 -15.58 -6.40 -5.17
CA TRP A 96 -14.34 -7.11 -5.52
C TRP A 96 -14.41 -8.56 -5.05
N ARG A 97 -13.76 -9.47 -5.79
CA ARG A 97 -13.73 -10.89 -5.43
C ARG A 97 -12.37 -11.50 -5.72
N VAL A 98 -11.97 -12.49 -4.92
CA VAL A 98 -10.75 -13.27 -5.18
C VAL A 98 -11.07 -14.40 -6.17
N ARG A 99 -10.34 -14.46 -7.28
CA ARG A 99 -10.33 -15.59 -8.24
C ARG A 99 -8.89 -15.99 -8.52
N MET A 100 -8.59 -17.29 -8.43
CA MET A 100 -7.22 -17.83 -8.62
C MET A 100 -6.16 -17.06 -7.80
N GLY A 101 -6.48 -16.72 -6.55
CA GLY A 101 -5.57 -15.99 -5.65
C GLY A 101 -5.35 -14.51 -5.98
N LYS A 102 -6.10 -13.93 -6.93
CA LYS A 102 -6.03 -12.50 -7.28
C LYS A 102 -7.35 -11.81 -7.05
N TRP A 103 -7.30 -10.56 -6.58
CA TRP A 103 -8.47 -9.70 -6.52
C TRP A 103 -8.89 -9.26 -7.93
N ILE A 104 -10.17 -9.43 -8.22
CA ILE A 104 -10.83 -9.01 -9.45
C ILE A 104 -11.84 -7.94 -9.07
N GLY A 105 -11.76 -6.80 -9.76
CA GLY A 105 -12.70 -5.70 -9.57
C GLY A 105 -14.14 -6.09 -9.89
N PRO A 106 -15.12 -5.32 -9.41
CA PRO A 106 -16.51 -5.50 -9.83
C PRO A 106 -16.57 -5.44 -11.36
N GLU A 107 -17.43 -6.27 -11.96
CA GLU A 107 -17.68 -6.19 -13.40
C GLU A 107 -18.11 -4.76 -13.70
N THR A 108 -17.28 -4.03 -14.46
CA THR A 108 -17.75 -2.81 -15.10
C THR A 108 -18.88 -3.27 -15.99
N ARG A 109 -20.11 -2.92 -15.61
CA ARG A 109 -21.28 -3.09 -16.47
C ARG A 109 -20.98 -2.24 -17.69
N SER A 110 -20.36 -2.85 -18.69
CA SER A 110 -20.25 -2.30 -20.02
C SER A 110 -21.70 -2.12 -20.45
N LEU A 111 -22.19 -0.89 -20.34
CA LEU A 111 -23.35 -0.45 -21.08
C LEU A 111 -22.93 -0.60 -22.55
N ARG A 112 -23.06 -1.82 -23.08
CA ARG A 112 -23.19 -2.05 -24.50
C ARG A 112 -24.51 -1.38 -24.84
N SER A 113 -24.42 -0.12 -25.24
CA SER A 113 -25.46 0.55 -26.01
C SER A 113 -25.71 -0.33 -27.24
N GLY A 114 -26.77 -1.12 -27.16
CA GLY A 114 -27.41 -1.73 -28.32
C GLY A 114 -28.33 -0.73 -28.99
#